data_AF-A0A3M1WKH6-F1
#
_entry.id   AF-A0A3M1WKH6-F1
#
_cell.length_a   1.000
_cell.length_b   1.000
_cell.length_c   1.000
_cell.angle_alpha   90.00
_cell.angle_beta   90.00
_cell.angle_gamma   90.00
#
_symmetry.space_group_name_H-M   'P 1'
#
loop_
_entity.id
_entity.type
_entity.pdbx_description
1 polymer ?
#
loop_
_entity_poly.entity_id
_entity_poly.type
_entity_poly.pdbx_seq_one_letter_code
_entity_poly.pdbx_strand_id
1 'polypeptide(L)'
;MDGWGIGFFKKNRAMVEKSAAWAYREGRFHDGFERLTRVISSKIIIAHVRFRTSGPVDECHAHPFVLNFLGQEWIFAHNGRAPAVEAYRSETVRLDYAISDSARTLEYLMDGLARRRMESSKGCSLFAALADRTRQLVDEYPGRY
;
A
#
# COMPACT_ATOMS: atom_id res chain seq x y z
N MET A 1 -5.03 9.73 -15.80
CA MET A 1 -4.50 9.39 -14.47
C MET A 1 -5.58 9.77 -13.48
N ASP A 2 -6.13 8.80 -12.77
CA ASP A 2 -7.45 8.85 -12.11
C ASP A 2 -7.30 8.81 -10.58
N GLY A 3 -6.24 9.43 -10.08
CA GLY A 3 -5.92 9.49 -8.66
C GLY A 3 -4.42 9.62 -8.43
N TRP A 4 -4.06 10.10 -7.25
CA TRP A 4 -2.69 10.17 -6.77
C TRP A 4 -2.64 10.03 -5.26
N GLY A 5 -1.47 9.66 -4.74
CA GLY A 5 -1.18 9.74 -3.32
C GLY A 5 0.30 9.78 -3.03
N ILE A 6 0.65 10.43 -1.92
CA ILE A 6 2.00 10.56 -1.42
C ILE A 6 2.00 10.16 0.06
N GLY A 7 2.77 9.13 0.37
CA GLY A 7 3.06 8.70 1.72
C GLY A 7 4.49 9.03 2.11
N PHE A 8 4.69 9.51 3.33
CA PHE A 8 6.00 9.90 3.84
C PHE A 8 6.06 9.79 5.37
N PHE A 9 7.27 9.79 5.93
CA PHE A 9 7.44 9.81 7.38
C PHE A 9 7.79 11.20 7.91
N LYS A 10 7.07 11.66 8.93
CA LYS A 10 7.35 12.90 9.66
C LYS A 10 7.42 12.60 11.14
N LYS A 11 8.56 12.87 11.79
CA LYS A 11 8.80 12.54 13.22
C LYS A 11 8.49 11.07 13.54
N ASN A 12 8.98 10.14 12.72
CA ASN A 12 8.72 8.69 12.80
C ASN A 12 7.24 8.29 12.72
N ARG A 13 6.39 9.17 12.19
CA ARG A 13 4.98 8.88 11.93
C ARG A 13 4.67 8.82 10.43
N ALA A 14 3.94 7.81 9.98
CA ALA A 14 3.46 7.70 8.62
C ALA A 14 2.35 8.72 8.37
N MET A 15 2.52 9.52 7.32
CA MET A 15 1.55 10.50 6.83
C MET A 15 1.20 10.11 5.41
N VAL A 16 -0.08 10.22 5.05
CA VAL A 16 -0.56 10.02 3.68
C VAL A 16 -1.52 11.14 3.32
N GLU A 17 -1.30 11.70 2.14
CA GLU A 17 -2.28 12.54 1.46
C GLU A 17 -2.50 11.97 0.07
N LYS A 18 -3.77 11.85 -0.32
CA LYS A 18 -4.18 11.26 -1.58
C LYS A 18 -5.48 11.88 -2.06
N SER A 19 -5.77 11.70 -3.33
CA SER A 19 -6.97 12.20 -3.98
C SER A 19 -7.35 11.29 -5.12
N ALA A 20 -8.64 11.17 -5.39
CA ALA A 20 -9.16 10.48 -6.57
C ALA A 20 -9.11 11.36 -7.84
N ALA A 21 -8.73 12.64 -7.72
CA ALA A 21 -8.51 13.54 -8.83
C ALA A 21 -7.17 13.27 -9.54
N TRP A 22 -7.02 13.82 -10.75
CA TRP A 22 -5.79 13.66 -11.54
C TRP A 22 -4.66 14.46 -10.89
N ALA A 23 -3.45 13.90 -10.80
CA ALA A 23 -2.29 14.69 -10.37
C ALA A 23 -1.93 15.80 -11.36
N TYR A 24 -2.17 15.54 -12.65
CA TYR A 24 -1.85 16.44 -13.76
C TYR A 24 -2.80 16.24 -14.95
N ARG A 25 -3.24 17.33 -15.57
CA ARG A 25 -3.98 17.35 -16.85
C ARG A 25 -3.71 18.67 -17.56
N GLU A 26 -3.44 18.60 -18.86
CA GLU A 26 -3.44 19.79 -19.76
C GLU A 26 -2.57 20.95 -19.23
N GLY A 27 -1.34 20.67 -18.79
CA GLY A 27 -0.43 21.71 -18.29
C GLY A 27 -0.60 22.09 -16.83
N ARG A 28 -1.63 21.57 -16.13
CA ARG A 28 -1.95 21.95 -14.75
C ARG A 28 -1.78 20.78 -13.79
N PHE A 29 -1.12 21.03 -12.67
CA PHE A 29 -1.09 20.11 -11.53
C PHE A 29 -2.31 20.29 -10.64
N HIS A 30 -2.67 19.25 -9.90
CA HIS A 30 -3.63 19.37 -8.82
C HIS A 30 -3.05 20.21 -7.68
N ASP A 31 -3.79 21.19 -7.18
CA ASP A 31 -3.33 22.14 -6.16
C ASP A 31 -2.76 21.45 -4.92
N GLY A 32 -3.43 20.39 -4.43
CA GLY A 32 -2.95 19.60 -3.30
C GLY A 32 -1.63 18.88 -3.60
N PHE A 33 -1.50 18.29 -4.80
CA PHE A 33 -0.29 17.58 -5.20
C PHE A 33 0.89 18.55 -5.34
N GLU A 34 0.68 19.68 -6.00
CA GLU A 34 1.70 20.71 -6.18
C GLU A 34 2.14 21.32 -4.85
N ARG A 35 1.19 21.70 -3.99
CA ARG A 35 1.50 22.25 -2.66
C ARG A 35 2.30 21.27 -1.83
N LEU A 36 1.85 20.02 -1.81
CA LEU A 36 2.44 18.98 -0.99
C LEU A 36 3.88 18.65 -1.44
N THR A 37 4.10 18.48 -2.74
CA THR A 37 5.44 18.20 -3.30
C THR A 37 6.45 19.32 -3.07
N ARG A 38 6.00 20.56 -2.87
CA ARG A 38 6.87 21.69 -2.51
C ARG A 38 7.31 21.71 -1.05
N VAL A 39 6.57 21.05 -0.14
CA VAL A 39 6.77 21.18 1.31
C VAL A 39 7.18 19.89 2.01
N ILE A 40 6.96 18.72 1.40
CA ILE A 40 7.40 17.45 2.00
C ILE A 40 8.93 17.37 1.95
N SER A 41 9.51 17.02 3.10
CA SER A 41 10.86 16.52 3.21
C SER A 41 10.87 15.32 4.16
N SER A 42 11.34 14.17 3.66
CA SER A 42 11.44 12.93 4.43
C SER A 42 12.54 12.04 3.87
N LYS A 43 13.10 11.16 4.70
CA LYS A 43 14.06 10.13 4.25
C LYS A 43 13.39 9.07 3.37
N ILE A 44 12.08 8.87 3.52
CA ILE A 44 11.31 7.87 2.79
C ILE A 44 10.03 8.54 2.31
N ILE A 45 9.85 8.58 0.99
CA ILE A 45 8.65 9.09 0.32
C ILE A 45 8.23 8.03 -0.70
N ILE A 46 6.95 7.64 -0.66
CA ILE A 46 6.30 6.75 -1.63
C ILE A 46 5.22 7.56 -2.32
N ALA A 47 5.40 7.83 -3.61
CA ALA A 47 4.39 8.49 -4.44
C ALA A 47 3.81 7.49 -5.44
N HIS A 48 2.49 7.52 -5.60
CA HIS A 48 1.78 6.66 -6.55
C HIS A 48 0.79 7.49 -7.34
N VAL A 49 0.87 7.41 -8.67
CA VAL A 49 -0.10 8.02 -9.58
C VAL A 49 -0.88 6.92 -10.26
N ARG A 50 -2.19 6.92 -10.07
CA ARG A 50 -3.06 5.83 -10.52
C ARG A 50 -3.47 6.06 -11.97
N PHE A 51 -3.32 5.04 -12.80
CA PHE A 51 -3.99 4.95 -14.09
C PHE A 51 -5.09 3.89 -13.98
N ARG A 52 -6.36 4.30 -14.08
CA ARG A 52 -7.48 3.38 -13.86
C ARG A 52 -7.96 2.80 -15.18
N THR A 53 -7.97 1.47 -15.29
CA THR A 53 -8.60 0.75 -16.42
C THR A 53 -10.06 0.37 -16.15
N SER A 54 -10.50 0.29 -14.89
CA SER A 54 -11.86 -0.10 -14.46
C SER A 54 -12.15 0.22 -12.98
N GLY A 55 -13.43 0.15 -12.54
CA GLY A 55 -13.87 0.35 -11.14
C GLY A 55 -14.27 1.80 -10.79
N PRO A 56 -14.82 2.10 -9.60
CA PRO A 56 -15.22 3.47 -9.22
C PRO A 56 -14.01 4.40 -8.99
N VAL A 57 -14.24 5.71 -9.16
CA VAL A 57 -13.28 6.76 -8.76
C VAL A 57 -13.47 6.96 -7.27
N ASP A 58 -12.65 6.30 -6.46
CA ASP A 58 -12.68 6.41 -5.00
C ASP A 58 -11.25 6.51 -4.46
N GLU A 59 -11.05 7.41 -3.51
CA GLU A 59 -9.80 7.61 -2.78
C GLU A 59 -9.41 6.38 -1.95
N CYS A 60 -10.38 5.55 -1.57
CA CYS A 60 -10.17 4.26 -0.91
C CYS A 60 -9.32 3.29 -1.76
N HIS A 61 -9.29 3.49 -3.08
CA HIS A 61 -8.46 2.73 -4.02
C HIS A 61 -7.16 3.44 -4.43
N ALA A 62 -6.95 4.67 -3.96
CA ALA A 62 -5.69 5.37 -4.17
C ALA A 62 -4.65 4.93 -3.14
N HIS A 63 -3.48 4.57 -3.65
CA HIS A 63 -2.28 4.29 -2.87
C HIS A 63 -1.56 5.58 -2.48
N PRO A 64 -0.76 5.56 -1.41
CA PRO A 64 -0.44 4.40 -0.57
C PRO A 64 -1.45 4.12 0.56
N PHE A 65 -1.43 2.89 1.07
CA PHE A 65 -2.11 2.47 2.31
C PHE A 65 -1.20 2.68 3.51
N VAL A 66 -1.81 2.96 4.67
CA VAL A 66 -1.15 3.04 5.97
C VAL A 66 -1.78 2.04 6.92
N LEU A 67 -0.93 1.37 7.70
CA LEU A 67 -1.35 0.56 8.84
C LEU A 67 -0.30 0.62 9.94
N ASN A 68 -0.75 0.49 11.19
CA ASN A 68 0.14 0.22 12.31
C ASN A 68 0.16 -1.30 12.54
N PHE A 69 1.35 -1.88 12.53
CA PHE A 69 1.52 -3.31 12.75
C PHE A 69 2.79 -3.55 13.55
N LEU A 70 2.64 -4.33 14.63
CA LEU A 70 3.73 -4.71 15.52
C LEU A 70 4.51 -3.53 16.11
N GLY A 71 3.83 -2.41 16.35
CA GLY A 71 4.42 -1.19 16.92
C GLY A 71 5.12 -0.29 15.89
N GLN A 72 5.06 -0.61 14.61
CA GLN A 72 5.62 0.18 13.52
C GLN A 72 4.52 0.66 12.57
N GLU A 73 4.64 1.89 12.06
CA GLU A 73 3.77 2.38 11.00
C GLU A 73 4.35 2.01 9.63
N TRP A 74 3.49 1.48 8.76
CA TRP A 74 3.81 1.01 7.43
C TRP A 74 3.16 1.89 6.37
N ILE A 75 3.88 2.12 5.27
CA ILE A 75 3.36 2.75 4.07
C ILE A 75 3.54 1.75 2.93
N PHE A 76 2.46 1.44 2.22
CA PHE A 76 2.47 0.41 1.18
C PHE A 76 1.80 0.89 -0.10
N ALA A 77 2.41 0.60 -1.24
CA ALA A 77 1.82 0.81 -2.56
C ALA A 77 1.98 -0.47 -3.40
N HIS A 78 0.94 -0.80 -4.14
CA HIS A 78 0.92 -1.93 -5.07
C HIS A 78 0.60 -1.40 -6.47
N ASN A 79 1.36 -1.86 -7.46
CA ASN A 79 1.14 -1.52 -8.86
C ASN A 79 0.95 -2.79 -9.68
N GLY A 80 -0.30 -3.21 -9.77
CA GLY A 80 -0.63 -4.47 -10.41
C GLY A 80 -2.13 -4.72 -10.37
N ARG A 81 -2.53 -5.88 -10.86
CA ARG A 81 -3.90 -6.39 -10.80
C ARG A 81 -3.88 -7.87 -10.43
N ALA A 82 -4.40 -8.20 -9.26
CA ALA A 82 -4.37 -9.53 -8.68
C ALA A 82 -5.75 -9.94 -8.11
N PRO A 83 -6.76 -10.11 -8.97
CA PRO A 83 -8.14 -10.33 -8.51
C PRO A 83 -8.31 -11.61 -7.69
N ALA A 84 -7.46 -12.61 -7.89
CA ALA A 84 -7.50 -13.85 -7.12
C ALA A 84 -7.37 -13.61 -5.60
N VAL A 85 -6.58 -12.62 -5.18
CA VAL A 85 -6.36 -12.32 -3.76
C VAL A 85 -7.55 -11.62 -3.11
N GLU A 86 -8.55 -11.17 -3.87
CA GLU A 86 -9.74 -10.51 -3.30
C GLU A 86 -10.57 -11.45 -2.40
N ALA A 87 -10.43 -12.76 -2.58
CA ALA A 87 -11.03 -13.78 -1.72
C ALA A 87 -10.32 -13.91 -0.36
N TYR A 88 -9.09 -13.40 -0.21
CA TYR A 88 -8.33 -13.51 1.03
C TYR A 88 -9.03 -12.80 2.20
N ARG A 89 -9.00 -13.43 3.37
CA ARG A 89 -9.55 -12.88 4.61
C ARG A 89 -8.47 -12.95 5.67
N SER A 90 -8.11 -11.78 6.19
CA SER A 90 -7.08 -11.68 7.20
C SER A 90 -7.59 -11.99 8.60
N GLU A 91 -6.72 -12.59 9.39
CA GLU A 91 -6.95 -12.89 10.81
C GLU A 91 -6.26 -11.87 11.73
N THR A 92 -5.21 -11.18 11.26
CA THR A 92 -4.41 -10.28 12.10
C THR A 92 -4.67 -8.80 11.82
N VAL A 93 -4.76 -8.40 10.55
CA VAL A 93 -4.88 -6.99 10.15
C VAL A 93 -5.94 -6.82 9.09
N ARG A 94 -6.89 -5.92 9.33
CA ARG A 94 -7.93 -5.61 8.34
C ARG A 94 -7.95 -4.14 7.97
N LEU A 95 -7.94 -3.86 6.68
CA LEU A 95 -8.12 -2.52 6.13
C LEU A 95 -9.61 -2.30 5.85
N ASP A 96 -10.38 -1.92 6.86
CA ASP A 96 -11.85 -1.77 6.75
C ASP A 96 -12.27 -0.69 5.75
N TYR A 97 -11.39 0.29 5.51
CA TYR A 97 -11.62 1.37 4.56
C TYR A 97 -11.24 1.01 3.11
N ALA A 98 -10.71 -0.19 2.83
CA ALA A 98 -10.21 -0.54 1.50
C ALA A 98 -10.61 -1.97 1.07
N ILE A 99 -11.41 -2.04 0.00
CA ILE A 99 -11.94 -3.29 -0.57
C ILE A 99 -11.36 -3.50 -1.97
N SER A 100 -10.04 -3.74 -2.06
CA SER A 100 -9.34 -3.99 -3.32
C SER A 100 -8.34 -5.14 -3.20
N ASP A 101 -7.98 -5.73 -4.35
CA ASP A 101 -6.86 -6.67 -4.48
C ASP A 101 -5.58 -6.19 -3.79
N SER A 102 -5.31 -4.89 -3.89
CA SER A 102 -4.13 -4.25 -3.33
C SER A 102 -4.16 -4.18 -1.80
N ALA A 103 -5.35 -3.92 -1.23
CA ALA A 103 -5.56 -4.00 0.21
C ALA A 103 -5.45 -5.46 0.71
N ARG A 104 -6.08 -6.42 0.01
CA ARG A 104 -5.98 -7.84 0.39
C ARG A 104 -4.55 -8.38 0.27
N THR A 105 -3.78 -7.90 -0.70
CA THR A 105 -2.35 -8.18 -0.82
C THR A 105 -1.58 -7.72 0.42
N LEU A 106 -1.81 -6.49 0.88
CA LEU A 106 -1.16 -5.98 2.08
C LEU A 106 -1.53 -6.80 3.32
N GLU A 107 -2.81 -7.13 3.48
CA GLU A 107 -3.30 -7.97 4.57
C GLU A 107 -2.64 -9.36 4.58
N TYR A 108 -2.55 -10.03 3.42
CA TYR A 108 -1.87 -11.32 3.27
C TYR A 108 -0.42 -11.27 3.75
N LEU A 109 0.32 -10.23 3.30
CA LEU A 109 1.72 -10.05 3.69
C LEU A 109 1.85 -9.85 5.20
N MET A 110 0.98 -9.05 5.81
CA MET A 110 1.02 -8.79 7.26
C MET A 110 0.72 -10.04 8.09
N ASP A 111 -0.26 -10.86 7.70
CA ASP A 111 -0.52 -12.13 8.37
C ASP A 111 0.66 -13.09 8.28
N GLY A 112 1.29 -13.18 7.09
CA GLY A 112 2.48 -13.99 6.90
C GLY A 112 3.64 -13.57 7.79
N LEU A 113 3.82 -12.26 7.98
CA LEU A 113 4.82 -11.70 8.90
C LEU A 113 4.46 -11.95 10.37
N ALA A 114 3.18 -11.84 10.75
CA ALA A 114 2.70 -12.11 12.10
C ALA A 114 2.99 -13.56 12.50
N ARG A 115 2.58 -14.51 11.66
CA ARG A 115 2.79 -15.95 11.85
C ARG A 115 4.27 -16.29 12.00
N ARG A 116 5.12 -15.78 11.08
CA ARG A 116 6.57 -16.03 11.16
C ARG A 116 7.21 -15.45 12.42
N ARG A 117 6.76 -14.30 12.90
CA ARG A 117 7.28 -13.72 14.16
C ARG A 117 6.90 -14.57 15.38
N MET A 118 5.72 -15.18 15.38
CA MET A 118 5.28 -16.09 16.44
C MET A 118 6.05 -17.42 16.41
N GLU A 119 6.34 -17.95 15.22
CA GLU A 119 7.04 -19.23 15.03
C GLU A 119 8.56 -19.13 15.26
N SER A 120 9.18 -18.00 14.93
CA SER A 120 10.64 -17.85 14.92
C SER A 120 11.15 -17.14 16.17
N SER A 121 11.58 -17.91 17.19
CA SER A 121 12.32 -17.38 18.35
C SER A 121 13.74 -16.90 18.00
N LYS A 122 14.28 -17.32 16.84
CA LYS A 122 15.55 -16.86 16.27
C LYS A 122 15.27 -15.99 15.04
N GLY A 123 15.82 -14.78 15.03
CA GLY A 123 15.49 -13.71 14.09
C GLY A 123 15.77 -14.07 12.63
N CYS A 124 14.69 -14.26 11.86
CA CYS A 124 14.74 -14.08 10.41
C CYS A 124 14.64 -12.58 10.12
N SER A 125 15.37 -12.08 9.12
CA SER A 125 15.27 -10.67 8.74
C SER A 125 13.87 -10.37 8.21
N LEU A 126 13.33 -9.20 8.56
CA LEU A 126 12.03 -8.73 8.06
C LEU A 126 11.96 -8.80 6.54
N PHE A 127 13.06 -8.44 5.88
CA PHE A 127 13.17 -8.48 4.42
C PHE A 127 13.06 -9.91 3.87
N ALA A 128 13.76 -10.88 4.45
CA ALA A 128 13.68 -12.27 4.00
C ALA A 128 12.28 -12.84 4.23
N ALA A 129 11.68 -12.55 5.39
CA ALA A 129 10.32 -12.96 5.69
C ALA A 129 9.31 -12.36 4.69
N LEU A 130 9.45 -11.08 4.35
CA LEU A 130 8.59 -10.42 3.37
C LEU A 130 8.79 -11.02 1.96
N ALA A 131 10.04 -11.20 1.53
CA ALA A 131 10.35 -11.77 0.22
C ALA A 131 9.78 -13.19 0.04
N ASP A 132 9.88 -14.03 1.06
CA ASP A 132 9.28 -15.37 1.05
C ASP A 132 7.76 -15.31 0.93
N ARG A 133 7.12 -14.40 1.68
CA ARG A 133 5.66 -14.26 1.64
C ARG A 133 5.17 -13.65 0.34
N THR A 134 5.94 -12.76 -0.28
CA THR A 134 5.63 -12.28 -1.63
C THR A 134 5.70 -13.41 -2.66
N ARG A 135 6.66 -14.33 -2.58
CA ARG A 135 6.70 -15.50 -3.49
C ARG A 135 5.47 -16.38 -3.32
N GLN A 136 5.13 -16.73 -2.07
CA GLN A 136 3.95 -17.54 -1.79
C GLN A 136 2.64 -16.88 -2.22
N LEU A 137 2.53 -15.56 -2.04
CA LEU A 137 1.38 -14.80 -2.52
C LEU A 137 1.19 -14.99 -4.03
N VAL A 138 2.27 -14.88 -4.82
CA VAL A 138 2.23 -15.02 -6.27
C VAL A 138 1.84 -16.44 -6.68
N ASP A 139 2.32 -17.46 -5.96
CA ASP A 139 2.02 -18.86 -6.22
C ASP A 139 0.56 -19.23 -5.85
N GLU A 140 0.08 -18.78 -4.69
CA GLU A 140 -1.26 -19.08 -4.16
C GLU A 140 -2.36 -18.25 -4.84
N TYR A 141 -2.04 -17.00 -5.18
CA TYR A 141 -2.98 -16.04 -5.77
C TYR A 141 -2.38 -15.45 -7.05
N PRO A 142 -2.39 -16.19 -8.17
CA PRO A 142 -1.79 -15.71 -9.41
C PRO A 142 -2.42 -14.39 -9.87
N GLY A 143 -1.56 -13.46 -10.27
CA GLY A 143 -1.92 -12.10 -10.66
C GLY A 143 -0.83 -11.42 -11.46
N ARG A 144 -1.09 -10.20 -11.91
CA ARG A 144 -0.10 -9.31 -12.53
C ARG A 144 0.38 -8.31 -11.49
N TYR A 145 1.30 -8.74 -10.64
CA TYR A 145 1.91 -7.93 -9.58
C TYR A 145 3.03 -7.02 -10.10
#